data_AF-A0AAE8J524-F1
#
_entry.id   AF-A0AAE8J524-F1
#
_cell.length_a   1.000
_cell.length_b   1.000
_cell.length_c   1.000
_cell.angle_alpha   90.00
_cell.angle_beta   90.00
_cell.angle_gamma   90.00
#
_symmetry.space_group_name_H-M   'P 1'
#
loop_
_entity.id
_entity.type
_entity.pdbx_description
1 polymer ?
#
loop_
_entity_poly.entity_id
_entity_poly.type
_entity_poly.pdbx_seq_one_letter_code
_entity_poly.pdbx_strand_id
1 'polypeptide(L)'
;MQTKKDPISVDAFHFDRVSPDAEPQQNIQVSLVKIDADDEYLQEADLKAGNIYQIVTPFQVMPQGSGFAVSGQISRVVQLLDFFGTPDEIGQKEMMKLSRPLIEYIETLTYQVTAVALNEGIQLQFTAHETPEEA
;
A
#
# COMPACT_ATOMS: atom_id res chain seq x y z
N MET A 1 13.04 -6.28 12.05
CA MET A 1 13.50 -7.11 10.91
C MET A 1 14.29 -6.25 9.93
N GLN A 2 15.39 -6.76 9.36
CA GLN A 2 16.13 -6.07 8.30
C GLN A 2 15.53 -6.41 6.93
N THR A 3 15.51 -5.45 6.01
CA THR A 3 14.87 -5.64 4.69
C THR A 3 15.69 -5.00 3.59
N LYS A 4 15.77 -5.66 2.43
CA LYS A 4 16.09 -5.01 1.15
C LYS A 4 14.78 -4.69 0.45
N LYS A 5 14.71 -3.53 -0.18
CA LYS A 5 13.45 -3.02 -0.71
C LYS A 5 13.66 -2.37 -2.05
N ASP A 6 12.82 -2.73 -2.98
CA ASP A 6 12.80 -2.12 -4.31
C ASP A 6 12.09 -0.76 -4.27
N PRO A 7 12.15 0.02 -5.35
CA PRO A 7 11.27 1.16 -5.53
C PRO A 7 9.80 0.76 -5.42
N ILE A 8 8.96 1.72 -5.04
CA ILE A 8 7.50 1.54 -5.04
C ILE A 8 7.02 1.58 -6.50
N SER A 9 6.17 0.62 -6.88
CA SER A 9 5.47 0.57 -8.17
C SER A 9 4.04 1.09 -8.00
N VAL A 10 3.61 1.96 -8.91
CA VAL A 10 2.20 2.36 -9.03
C VAL A 10 1.60 1.52 -10.14
N ASP A 11 0.91 0.46 -9.77
CA ASP A 11 0.31 -0.47 -10.73
C ASP A 11 -0.94 0.15 -11.37
N ALA A 12 -1.71 0.89 -10.56
CA ALA A 12 -2.83 1.72 -11.02
C ALA A 12 -3.07 2.89 -10.05
N PHE A 13 -3.40 4.06 -10.60
CA PHE A 13 -3.91 5.20 -9.84
C PHE A 13 -4.97 5.92 -10.66
N HIS A 14 -6.21 5.90 -10.18
CA HIS A 14 -7.36 6.54 -10.80
C HIS A 14 -7.83 7.68 -9.92
N PHE A 15 -8.19 8.79 -10.57
CA PHE A 15 -8.82 9.95 -9.96
C PHE A 15 -10.13 10.21 -10.69
N ASP A 16 -11.23 10.22 -9.95
CA ASP A 16 -12.56 10.36 -10.50
C ASP A 16 -13.32 11.49 -9.79
N ARG A 17 -14.07 12.28 -10.56
CA ARG A 17 -15.03 13.24 -10.00
C ARG A 17 -16.30 12.51 -9.60
N VAL A 18 -16.75 12.74 -8.39
CA VAL A 18 -17.96 12.10 -7.83
C VAL A 18 -18.90 13.15 -7.26
N SER A 19 -20.14 12.77 -6.99
CA SER A 19 -21.08 13.65 -6.30
C SER A 19 -20.53 14.02 -4.91
N PRO A 20 -20.58 15.29 -4.48
CA PRO A 20 -20.24 15.67 -3.11
C PRO A 20 -21.10 14.98 -2.05
N ASP A 21 -22.31 14.55 -2.43
CA ASP A 21 -23.26 13.84 -1.56
C ASP A 21 -23.00 12.32 -1.50
N ALA A 22 -21.99 11.83 -2.21
CA ALA A 22 -21.63 10.42 -2.18
C ALA A 22 -21.12 10.01 -0.79
N GLU A 23 -21.42 8.77 -0.39
CA GLU A 23 -21.02 8.25 0.90
C GLU A 23 -19.48 8.15 1.00
N PRO A 24 -18.88 8.64 2.10
CA PRO A 24 -17.44 8.56 2.26
C PRO A 24 -16.97 7.11 2.32
N GLN A 25 -15.85 6.82 1.68
CA GLN A 25 -15.27 5.49 1.65
C GLN A 25 -13.78 5.57 1.98
N GLN A 26 -13.30 4.66 2.81
CA GLN A 26 -11.86 4.51 3.08
C GLN A 26 -11.54 3.02 3.18
N ASN A 27 -11.19 2.43 2.04
CA ASN A 27 -10.80 1.03 1.95
C ASN A 27 -9.35 0.95 1.48
N ILE A 28 -8.44 0.60 2.38
CA ILE A 28 -7.03 0.34 2.07
C ILE A 28 -6.71 -1.00 2.67
N GLN A 29 -6.31 -1.94 1.82
CA GLN A 29 -5.94 -3.28 2.24
C GLN A 29 -4.46 -3.45 1.98
N VAL A 30 -3.75 -4.06 2.93
CA VAL A 30 -2.33 -4.36 2.77
C VAL A 30 -2.17 -5.85 2.90
N SER A 31 -1.53 -6.47 1.92
CA SER A 31 -1.27 -7.90 1.91
C SER A 31 0.17 -8.18 1.48
N LEU A 32 0.75 -9.24 2.02
CA LEU A 32 2.01 -9.80 1.53
C LEU A 32 1.70 -11.03 0.69
N VAL A 33 2.18 -11.01 -0.54
CA VAL A 33 2.00 -12.10 -1.51
C VAL A 33 3.38 -12.69 -1.79
N LYS A 34 3.46 -14.02 -1.89
CA LYS A 34 4.67 -14.69 -2.38
C LYS A 34 4.79 -14.44 -3.87
N ILE A 35 5.99 -14.12 -4.32
CA ILE A 35 6.28 -14.03 -5.75
C ILE A 35 6.28 -15.45 -6.33
N ASP A 36 5.75 -15.60 -7.54
CA ASP A 36 5.71 -16.89 -8.24
C ASP A 36 7.12 -17.42 -8.46
N ALA A 37 7.29 -18.74 -8.30
CA ALA A 37 8.61 -19.38 -8.28
C ALA A 37 9.36 -19.30 -9.63
N ASP A 38 8.63 -19.09 -10.71
CA ASP A 38 9.12 -18.93 -12.08
C ASP A 38 9.30 -17.46 -12.51
N ASP A 39 8.98 -16.50 -11.64
CA ASP A 39 9.17 -15.07 -11.90
C ASP A 39 10.65 -14.74 -12.14
N GLU A 40 10.93 -13.97 -13.20
CA GLU A 40 12.29 -13.55 -13.58
C GLU A 40 13.00 -12.81 -12.45
N TYR A 41 12.26 -12.09 -11.61
CA TYR A 41 12.80 -11.39 -10.44
C TYR A 41 13.54 -12.35 -9.49
N LEU A 42 13.00 -13.56 -9.28
CA LEU A 42 13.60 -14.53 -8.36
C LEU A 42 14.85 -15.20 -8.95
N GLN A 43 15.06 -15.16 -10.28
CA GLN A 43 16.24 -15.77 -10.91
C GLN A 43 17.53 -15.02 -10.56
N GLU A 44 17.44 -13.70 -10.37
CA GLU A 44 18.57 -12.83 -10.01
C GLU A 44 18.69 -12.61 -8.49
N ALA A 45 17.70 -13.04 -7.72
CA ALA A 45 17.62 -12.74 -6.30
C ALA A 45 18.46 -13.69 -5.43
N ASP A 46 19.06 -13.15 -4.36
CA ASP A 46 19.79 -13.95 -3.37
C ASP A 46 18.83 -14.60 -2.37
N LEU A 47 18.16 -15.68 -2.77
CA LEU A 47 17.18 -16.40 -1.93
C LEU A 47 17.79 -17.01 -0.66
N LYS A 48 19.12 -17.11 -0.55
CA LYS A 48 19.80 -17.57 0.66
C LYS A 48 19.80 -16.53 1.77
N ALA A 49 19.64 -15.25 1.42
CA ALA A 49 19.61 -14.16 2.39
C ALA A 49 18.24 -13.99 3.06
N GLY A 50 17.18 -14.62 2.56
CA GLY A 50 15.83 -14.55 3.11
C GLY A 50 14.74 -14.55 2.05
N ASN A 51 13.49 -14.75 2.48
CA ASN A 51 12.32 -14.82 1.62
C ASN A 51 11.96 -13.46 1.03
N ILE A 52 11.38 -13.51 -0.16
CA ILE A 52 10.97 -12.34 -0.93
C ILE A 52 9.46 -12.35 -1.08
N TYR A 53 8.86 -11.19 -0.83
CA TYR A 53 7.42 -10.98 -0.95
C TYR A 53 7.14 -9.71 -1.73
N GLN A 54 5.97 -9.66 -2.34
CA GLN A 54 5.40 -8.43 -2.85
C GLN A 54 4.36 -7.93 -1.84
N ILE A 55 4.56 -6.71 -1.37
CA ILE A 55 3.52 -5.99 -0.65
C ILE A 55 2.58 -5.43 -1.71
N VAL A 56 1.30 -5.79 -1.64
CA VAL A 56 0.26 -5.30 -2.54
C VAL A 56 -0.74 -4.49 -1.72
N THR A 57 -1.04 -3.29 -2.19
CA THR A 57 -1.94 -2.35 -1.50
C THR A 57 -2.99 -1.80 -2.45
N PRO A 58 -4.10 -2.53 -2.68
CA PRO A 58 -5.26 -1.97 -3.34
C PRO A 58 -5.94 -0.94 -2.43
N PHE A 59 -6.41 0.15 -3.02
CA PHE A 59 -7.05 1.24 -2.31
C PHE A 59 -8.25 1.79 -3.06
N GLN A 60 -9.25 2.24 -2.30
CA GLN A 60 -10.38 3.03 -2.77
C GLN A 60 -10.77 4.01 -1.67
N VAL A 61 -10.61 5.29 -1.94
CA VAL A 61 -10.79 6.37 -0.97
C VAL A 61 -11.65 7.47 -1.59
N MET A 62 -12.72 7.83 -0.89
CA MET A 62 -13.61 8.92 -1.20
C MET A 62 -13.77 9.77 0.06
N PRO A 63 -13.02 10.87 0.19
CA PRO A 63 -13.13 11.74 1.35
C PRO A 63 -14.48 12.46 1.38
N GLN A 64 -15.05 12.60 2.56
CA GLN A 64 -16.37 13.21 2.75
C GLN A 64 -16.43 14.63 2.14
N GLY A 65 -17.45 14.89 1.32
CA GLY A 65 -17.70 16.22 0.75
C GLY A 65 -16.62 16.74 -0.20
N SER A 66 -15.65 15.91 -0.58
CA SER A 66 -14.51 16.33 -1.41
C SER A 66 -14.82 16.42 -2.90
N GLY A 67 -15.90 15.77 -3.35
CA GLY A 67 -16.28 15.70 -4.77
C GLY A 67 -15.29 14.93 -5.65
N PHE A 68 -14.41 14.12 -5.04
CA PHE A 68 -13.53 13.21 -5.76
C PHE A 68 -13.40 11.86 -5.07
N ALA A 69 -12.97 10.86 -5.83
CA ALA A 69 -12.52 9.58 -5.34
C ALA A 69 -11.17 9.23 -5.97
N VAL A 70 -10.33 8.53 -5.21
CA VAL A 70 -9.09 7.93 -5.70
C VAL A 70 -9.14 6.43 -5.50
N SER A 71 -8.69 5.67 -6.49
CA SER A 71 -8.62 4.21 -6.39
C SER A 71 -7.44 3.67 -7.17
N GLY A 72 -7.04 2.43 -6.88
CA GLY A 72 -5.96 1.79 -7.61
C GLY A 72 -5.22 0.75 -6.79
N GLN A 73 -3.97 0.51 -7.16
CA GLN A 73 -3.09 -0.43 -6.51
C GLN A 73 -1.65 0.08 -6.58
N ILE A 74 -0.97 0.00 -5.44
CA ILE A 74 0.47 0.24 -5.33
C ILE A 74 1.11 -1.04 -4.79
N SER A 75 2.29 -1.37 -5.29
CA SER A 75 3.03 -2.52 -4.84
C SER A 75 4.51 -2.23 -4.58
N ARG A 76 5.15 -3.12 -3.83
CA ARG A 76 6.58 -3.07 -3.57
C ARG A 76 7.13 -4.44 -3.28
N VAL A 77 8.21 -4.81 -3.96
CA VAL A 77 8.96 -6.02 -3.62
C VAL A 77 9.87 -5.76 -2.42
N VAL A 78 9.85 -6.68 -1.46
CA VAL A 78 10.68 -6.66 -0.25
C VAL A 78 11.31 -8.03 -0.02
N GLN A 79 12.61 -8.04 0.21
CA GLN A 79 13.31 -9.20 0.75
C GLN A 79 13.44 -9.05 2.26
N LEU A 80 12.92 -10.01 3.00
CA LEU A 80 12.99 -10.06 4.46
C LEU A 80 14.24 -10.86 4.84
N LEU A 81 15.28 -10.16 5.28
CA LEU A 81 16.57 -10.79 5.55
C LEU A 81 16.50 -11.66 6.80
N ASP A 82 17.14 -12.83 6.73
CA ASP A 82 17.15 -13.87 7.76
C ASP A 82 15.74 -14.38 8.15
N PHE A 83 14.74 -14.16 7.29
CA PHE A 83 13.37 -14.61 7.49
C PHE A 83 12.96 -15.59 6.39
N PHE A 84 12.54 -16.79 6.78
CA PHE A 84 12.19 -17.89 5.85
C PHE A 84 10.77 -18.43 6.05
N GLY A 85 9.94 -17.75 6.84
CA GLY A 85 8.58 -18.16 7.21
C GLY A 85 7.49 -17.87 6.17
N THR A 86 6.23 -17.84 6.60
CA THR A 86 5.09 -17.37 5.79
C THR A 86 4.66 -15.94 6.15
N PRO A 87 3.87 -15.25 5.31
CA PRO A 87 3.36 -13.92 5.62
C PRO A 87 2.62 -13.84 6.98
N ASP A 88 1.91 -14.90 7.38
CA ASP A 88 1.14 -14.95 8.63
C ASP A 88 2.03 -14.94 9.89
N GLU A 89 3.31 -15.28 9.75
CA GLU A 89 4.29 -15.25 10.84
C GLU A 89 4.86 -13.83 11.06
N ILE A 90 4.53 -12.87 10.19
CA ILE A 90 4.99 -11.48 10.30
C ILE A 90 4.06 -10.74 11.27
N GLY A 91 4.60 -10.40 12.44
CA GLY A 91 3.84 -9.66 13.44
C GLY A 91 3.30 -8.31 12.93
N GLN A 92 2.12 -7.93 13.43
CA GLN A 92 1.41 -6.72 13.00
C GLN A 92 2.28 -5.46 13.00
N LYS A 93 3.13 -5.27 14.01
CA LYS A 93 4.05 -4.13 14.10
C LYS A 93 5.03 -4.05 12.93
N GLU A 94 5.55 -5.19 12.47
CA GLU A 94 6.46 -5.21 11.32
C GLU A 94 5.67 -5.01 10.02
N MET A 95 4.46 -5.58 9.92
CA MET A 95 3.56 -5.35 8.80
C MET A 95 3.20 -3.87 8.63
N MET A 96 2.87 -3.17 9.72
CA MET A 96 2.61 -1.71 9.70
C MET A 96 3.83 -0.91 9.23
N LYS A 97 5.05 -1.29 9.64
CA LYS A 97 6.27 -0.62 9.17
C LYS A 97 6.55 -0.87 7.69
N LEU A 98 6.24 -2.06 7.20
CA LEU A 98 6.40 -2.43 5.80
C LEU A 98 5.40 -1.69 4.90
N SER A 99 4.17 -1.51 5.38
CA SER A 99 3.09 -0.88 4.62
C SER A 99 3.12 0.65 4.63
N ARG A 100 3.64 1.27 5.70
CA ARG A 100 3.64 2.72 5.89
C ARG A 100 4.14 3.52 4.67
N PRO A 101 5.28 3.16 4.02
CA PRO A 101 5.74 3.88 2.85
C PRO A 101 4.79 3.82 1.65
N LEU A 102 4.04 2.72 1.48
CA LEU A 102 3.06 2.61 0.39
C LEU A 102 1.86 3.52 0.66
N ILE A 103 1.39 3.55 1.92
CA ILE A 103 0.29 4.43 2.35
C ILE A 103 0.68 5.91 2.17
N GLU A 104 1.87 6.30 2.61
CA GLU A 104 2.39 7.67 2.44
C GLU A 104 2.54 8.04 0.95
N TYR A 105 2.82 7.06 0.09
CA TYR A 105 2.88 7.28 -1.36
C TYR A 105 1.48 7.57 -1.94
N ILE A 106 0.43 6.89 -1.47
CA ILE A 106 -0.97 7.17 -1.83
C ILE A 106 -1.36 8.59 -1.40
N GLU A 107 -1.00 8.98 -0.16
CA GLU A 107 -1.23 10.33 0.36
C GLU A 107 -0.54 11.38 -0.52
N THR A 108 0.72 11.14 -0.88
CA THR A 108 1.52 12.04 -1.72
C THR A 108 0.93 12.17 -3.13
N LEU A 109 0.58 11.07 -3.78
CA LEU A 109 -0.04 11.09 -5.11
C LEU A 109 -1.37 11.85 -5.09
N THR A 110 -2.18 11.61 -4.06
CA THR A 110 -3.48 12.29 -3.94
C THR A 110 -3.28 13.80 -3.76
N TYR A 111 -2.35 14.21 -2.88
CA TYR A 111 -2.03 15.63 -2.70
C TYR A 111 -1.59 16.29 -4.01
N GLN A 112 -0.68 15.64 -4.76
CA GLN A 112 -0.16 16.20 -6.00
C GLN A 112 -1.23 16.25 -7.11
N VAL A 113 -2.03 15.19 -7.27
CA VAL A 113 -3.07 15.14 -8.29
C VAL A 113 -4.17 16.15 -7.99
N THR A 114 -4.61 16.27 -6.74
CA THR A 114 -5.62 17.26 -6.34
C THR A 114 -5.09 18.70 -6.46
N ALA A 115 -3.82 18.95 -6.13
CA ALA A 115 -3.20 20.26 -6.30
C ALA A 115 -3.27 20.74 -7.76
N VAL A 116 -3.11 19.83 -8.73
CA VAL A 116 -3.19 20.16 -10.16
C VAL A 116 -4.64 20.17 -10.65
N ALA A 117 -5.43 19.13 -10.33
CA ALA A 117 -6.76 18.94 -10.87
C ALA A 117 -7.83 19.86 -10.25
N LEU A 118 -7.66 20.22 -8.97
CA LEU A 118 -8.61 21.01 -8.19
C LEU A 118 -8.04 22.38 -7.80
N ASN A 119 -6.78 22.67 -8.13
CA ASN A 119 -6.06 23.87 -7.69
C ASN A 119 -5.96 23.97 -6.15
N GLU A 120 -6.07 22.84 -5.45
CA GLU A 120 -5.96 22.70 -3.99
C GLU A 120 -5.40 21.31 -3.67
N GLY A 121 -4.27 21.26 -2.96
CA GLY A 121 -3.65 20.00 -2.55
C GLY A 121 -4.33 19.43 -1.31
N ILE A 122 -5.04 18.33 -1.47
CA ILE A 122 -5.80 17.69 -0.40
C ILE A 122 -4.95 16.60 0.23
N GLN A 123 -4.58 16.82 1.50
CA GLN A 123 -3.82 15.85 2.28
C GLN A 123 -4.76 14.81 2.89
N LEU A 124 -4.62 13.55 2.47
CA LEU A 124 -5.24 12.44 3.17
C LEU A 124 -4.41 12.10 4.42
N GLN A 125 -5.09 11.72 5.50
CA GLN A 125 -4.47 11.25 6.73
C GLN A 125 -5.07 9.89 7.05
N PHE A 126 -4.38 8.82 6.69
CA PHE A 126 -4.86 7.48 7.03
C PHE A 126 -4.45 7.13 8.45
N THR A 127 -5.43 7.06 9.35
CA THR A 127 -5.25 6.46 10.68
C THR A 127 -5.45 4.95 10.55
N ALA A 128 -4.43 4.18 10.94
CA ALA A 128 -4.62 2.73 11.11
C ALA A 128 -5.63 2.53 12.25
N HIS A 129 -6.82 2.03 11.92
CA HIS A 129 -7.72 1.54 12.95
C HIS A 129 -7.19 0.19 13.42
N GLU A 130 -6.73 0.11 14.67
CA GLU A 130 -6.60 -1.16 15.38
C GLU A 130 -8.00 -1.78 15.43
N THR A 131 -8.20 -2.90 14.76
CA THR A 131 -9.39 -3.73 15.01
C THR A 131 -9.35 -4.12 16.49
N PRO A 132 -10.36 -3.81 17.31
CA PRO A 132 -10.39 -4.29 18.69
C PRO A 132 -10.33 -5.81 18.65
N GLU A 133 -9.34 -6.39 19.33
CA GLU A 133 -9.34 -7.80 19.68
C GLU A 133 -10.63 -8.05 20.48
N GLU A 134 -11.56 -8.84 19.91
CA GLU A 134 -12.79 -9.22 20.60
C GLU A 134 -12.40 -9.89 21.92
N ALA A 135 -12.82 -9.26 23.02
CA ALA A 135 -12.57 -9.70 24.40
C ALA A 135 -13.44 -10.89 24.81
#